data_AF-A0A1H7Y3B9-F1
#
_entry.id   AF-A0A1H7Y3B9-F1
#
_cell.length_a   1.000
_cell.length_b   1.000
_cell.length_c   1.000
_cell.angle_alpha   90.00
_cell.angle_beta   90.00
_cell.angle_gamma   90.00
#
_symmetry.space_group_name_H-M   'P 1'
#
loop_
_entity.id
_entity.type
_entity.pdbx_description
1 polymer ?
#
loop_
_entity_poly.entity_id
_entity_poly.type
_entity_poly.pdbx_seq_one_letter_code
_entity_poly.pdbx_strand_id
1 'polypeptide(L)'
;MDCVVSNNKFQKSFIKKAVICFDKAFEEGSTKEEVKNIFLEKFSFYFEGKDFYIPKSYARNIKNNARNRLIRKEFNGTNHQELAFKYGVSHQWIYKIVKGTNNG
;
A
#
# COMPACT_ATOMS: atom_id res chain seq x y z
N MET A 1 -12.85 -15.06 -12.17
CA MET A 1 -13.57 -14.47 -11.01
C MET A 1 -12.71 -13.33 -10.53
N ASP A 2 -12.86 -12.21 -11.22
CA ASP A 2 -12.02 -11.04 -11.07
C ASP A 2 -12.32 -10.40 -9.72
N CYS A 3 -11.30 -10.29 -8.87
CA CYS A 3 -11.31 -9.28 -7.81
C CYS A 3 -11.31 -7.94 -8.53
N VAL A 4 -12.51 -7.44 -8.80
CA VAL A 4 -12.75 -6.05 -9.10
C VAL A 4 -12.09 -5.27 -7.96
N VAL A 5 -10.86 -4.82 -8.19
CA VAL A 5 -10.40 -3.57 -7.61
C VAL A 5 -11.37 -2.57 -8.19
N SER A 6 -12.51 -2.41 -7.51
CA SER A 6 -13.40 -1.29 -7.71
C SER A 6 -12.52 -0.11 -7.40
N ASN A 7 -11.91 0.41 -8.46
CA ASN A 7 -10.96 1.49 -8.44
C ASN A 7 -11.79 2.76 -8.26
N ASN A 8 -12.54 2.80 -7.16
CA ASN A 8 -13.46 3.85 -6.89
C ASN A 8 -12.61 5.10 -6.65
N LYS A 9 -12.80 6.09 -7.53
CA LYS A 9 -12.16 7.41 -7.44
C LYS A 9 -12.26 8.00 -6.02
N PHE A 10 -13.34 7.68 -5.32
CA PHE A 10 -13.56 7.99 -3.91
C PHE A 10 -12.54 7.32 -2.97
N GLN A 11 -12.27 6.02 -3.10
CA GLN A 11 -11.30 5.31 -2.24
C GLN A 11 -9.87 5.83 -2.46
N LYS A 12 -9.48 6.12 -3.71
CA LYS A 12 -8.20 6.76 -4.02
C LYS A 12 -8.09 8.16 -3.40
N SER A 13 -9.17 8.95 -3.49
CA SER A 13 -9.25 10.28 -2.88
C SER A 13 -9.16 10.20 -1.35
N PHE A 14 -9.85 9.23 -0.74
CA PHE A 14 -9.83 8.97 0.69
C PHE A 14 -8.40 8.69 1.20
N ILE A 15 -7.74 7.70 0.61
CA ILE A 15 -6.37 7.33 1.00
C ILE A 15 -5.44 8.53 0.88
N LYS A 16 -5.52 9.29 -0.22
CA LYS A 16 -4.67 10.46 -0.43
C LYS A 16 -4.87 11.50 0.68
N LYS A 17 -6.11 11.77 1.09
CA LYS A 17 -6.40 12.68 2.21
C LYS A 17 -5.90 12.14 3.54
N ALA A 18 -6.06 10.84 3.80
CA ALA A 18 -5.58 10.21 5.03
C ALA A 18 -4.05 10.29 5.16
N VAL A 19 -3.31 10.08 4.06
CA VAL A 19 -1.85 10.26 4.03
C VAL A 19 -1.47 11.71 4.34
N ILE A 20 -2.14 12.70 3.74
CA ILE A 20 -1.89 14.12 4.02
C ILE A 20 -2.12 14.46 5.50
N CYS A 21 -3.17 13.90 6.12
CA CYS A 21 -3.40 14.09 7.57
C CYS A 21 -2.25 13.54 8.39
N PHE A 22 -1.71 12.39 7.98
CA PHE A 22 -0.61 11.73 8.65
C PHE A 22 0.69 12.53 8.52
N ASP A 23 1.04 12.99 7.31
CA ASP A 23 2.25 13.79 7.08
C ASP A 23 2.23 15.07 7.93
N LYS A 24 1.10 15.81 7.91
CA LYS A 24 0.93 17.02 8.74
C LYS A 24 1.04 16.74 10.23
N ALA A 25 0.54 15.60 10.70
CA ALA A 25 0.63 15.23 12.11
C ALA A 25 2.08 15.01 12.56
N PHE A 26 2.93 14.47 11.69
CA PHE A 26 4.37 14.31 11.97
C PHE A 26 5.17 15.61 11.79
N GLU A 27 4.72 16.53 10.93
CA GLU A 27 5.32 17.86 10.78
C GLU A 27 5.03 18.75 11.99
N GLU A 28 3.83 18.66 12.56
CA GLU A 28 3.35 19.53 13.64
C GLU A 28 3.58 18.92 15.05
N GLY A 29 3.53 17.59 15.19
CA GLY A 29 3.64 16.91 16.48
C GLY A 29 5.07 16.51 16.84
N SER A 30 5.50 16.77 18.07
CA SER A 30 6.85 16.39 18.57
C SER A 30 6.82 15.14 19.44
N THR A 31 5.67 14.85 20.06
CA THR A 31 5.44 13.65 20.86
C THR A 31 4.41 12.72 20.22
N LYS A 32 4.43 11.44 20.60
CA LYS A 32 3.46 10.44 20.13
C LYS A 32 2.01 10.87 20.39
N GLU A 33 1.76 11.53 21.52
CA GLU A 33 0.43 11.98 21.91
C GLU A 33 -0.05 13.15 21.06
N GLU A 34 0.82 14.12 20.80
CA GLU A 34 0.52 15.26 19.91
C GLU A 34 0.25 14.78 18.48
N VAL A 35 1.11 13.92 17.92
CA VAL A 35 0.92 13.35 16.58
C VAL A 35 -0.44 12.65 16.49
N LYS A 36 -0.81 11.87 17.51
CA LYS A 36 -2.11 11.18 17.55
C LYS A 36 -3.27 12.18 17.53
N ASN A 37 -3.22 13.22 18.37
CA ASN A 37 -4.32 14.17 18.51
C ASN A 37 -4.47 15.04 17.26
N ILE A 38 -3.36 15.53 16.70
CA ILE A 38 -3.32 16.31 15.45
C ILE A 38 -3.85 15.47 14.28
N PHE A 39 -3.45 14.19 14.20
CA PHE A 39 -3.98 13.29 13.18
C PHE A 39 -5.50 13.14 13.31
N LEU A 40 -6.01 12.82 14.52
CA LEU A 40 -7.44 12.59 14.75
C LEU A 40 -8.28 13.83 14.44
N GLU A 41 -7.81 15.01 14.83
CA GLU A 41 -8.47 16.29 14.54
C GLU A 41 -8.58 16.53 13.02
N LYS A 42 -7.44 16.51 12.31
CA LYS A 42 -7.43 16.75 10.85
C LYS A 42 -8.20 15.68 10.11
N PHE A 43 -8.06 14.41 10.51
CA PHE A 43 -8.78 13.31 9.92
C PHE A 43 -10.30 13.51 10.06
N SER A 44 -10.78 13.83 11.27
CA SER A 44 -12.20 14.13 11.50
C SER A 44 -12.70 15.28 10.62
N PHE A 45 -11.93 16.37 10.53
CA PHE A 45 -12.25 17.53 9.70
C PHE A 45 -12.34 17.19 8.20
N TYR A 46 -11.46 16.35 7.66
CA TYR A 46 -11.49 16.03 6.22
C TYR A 46 -12.60 15.05 5.83
N PHE A 47 -13.08 14.23 6.77
CA PHE A 47 -14.03 13.16 6.49
C PHE A 47 -15.47 13.46 6.95
N GLU A 48 -15.71 14.42 7.85
CA GLU A 48 -17.02 14.99 8.22
C GLU A 48 -18.20 13.99 8.18
N GLY A 49 -18.16 12.95 9.01
CA GLY A 49 -19.27 11.99 9.16
C GLY A 49 -19.55 11.10 7.95
N LYS A 50 -18.64 11.03 6.96
CA LYS A 50 -18.80 10.15 5.80
C LYS A 50 -18.43 8.70 6.15
N ASP A 51 -19.31 7.76 5.81
CA ASP A 51 -19.02 6.33 5.90
C ASP A 51 -18.07 5.90 4.77
N PHE A 52 -17.01 5.18 5.11
CA PHE A 52 -16.11 4.60 4.12
C PHE A 52 -15.71 3.19 4.50
N TYR A 53 -15.57 2.35 3.48
CA TYR A 53 -15.10 0.98 3.60
C TYR A 53 -13.60 0.92 3.36
N ILE A 54 -12.84 0.31 4.29
CA ILE A 54 -11.43 -0.03 4.11
C ILE A 54 -11.34 -1.46 3.55
N PRO A 55 -10.89 -1.66 2.30
CA PRO A 55 -10.79 -2.99 1.72
C PRO A 55 -9.74 -3.85 2.43
N LYS A 56 -10.08 -5.10 2.76
CA LYS A 56 -9.12 -6.08 3.31
C LYS A 56 -7.92 -6.31 2.39
N SER A 57 -8.11 -6.14 1.08
CA SER A 57 -7.04 -6.25 0.09
C SER A 57 -5.99 -5.14 0.21
N TYR A 58 -6.32 -3.99 0.81
CA TYR A 58 -5.42 -2.84 0.87
C TYR A 58 -4.12 -3.15 1.63
N ALA A 59 -4.24 -3.70 2.84
CA ALA A 59 -3.08 -4.13 3.63
C ALA A 59 -2.26 -5.22 2.92
N ARG A 60 -2.95 -6.16 2.25
CA ARG A 60 -2.31 -7.21 1.44
C ARG A 60 -1.53 -6.63 0.27
N ASN A 61 -2.09 -5.62 -0.41
CA ASN A 61 -1.45 -4.95 -1.54
C ASN A 61 -0.20 -4.20 -1.10
N ILE A 62 -0.23 -3.50 0.04
CA ILE A 62 0.96 -2.84 0.62
C ILE A 62 2.08 -3.87 0.84
N LYS A 63 1.77 -5.00 1.50
CA LYS A 63 2.75 -6.07 1.75
C LYS A 63 3.29 -6.67 0.45
N ASN A 64 2.41 -6.96 -0.51
CA ASN A 64 2.79 -7.49 -1.82
C ASN A 64 3.69 -6.52 -2.58
N ASN A 65 3.38 -5.22 -2.55
CA ASN A 65 4.19 -4.19 -3.21
C ASN A 65 5.57 -4.05 -2.56
N ALA A 66 5.65 -4.12 -1.23
CA ALA A 66 6.92 -4.13 -0.52
C ALA A 66 7.78 -5.35 -0.91
N ARG A 67 7.17 -6.55 -0.92
CA ARG A 67 7.82 -7.78 -1.41
C ARG A 67 8.31 -7.62 -2.86
N ASN A 68 7.47 -7.11 -3.75
CA ASN A 68 7.81 -6.94 -5.17
C ASN A 68 8.99 -5.99 -5.37
N ARG A 69 9.07 -4.93 -4.58
CA ARG A 69 10.21 -4.02 -4.58
C ARG A 69 11.50 -4.72 -4.16
N LEU A 70 11.45 -5.57 -3.14
CA LEU A 70 12.61 -6.36 -2.71
C LEU A 70 13.04 -7.36 -3.79
N ILE A 71 12.08 -8.08 -4.38
CA ILE A 71 12.35 -9.01 -5.49
C ILE A 71 13.05 -8.30 -6.64
N ARG A 72 12.60 -7.11 -7.04
CA ARG A 72 13.26 -6.33 -8.10
C ARG A 72 14.66 -5.87 -7.73
N LYS A 73 14.89 -5.52 -6.47
CA LYS A 73 16.20 -5.08 -5.97
C LYS A 73 17.20 -6.24 -5.91
N GLU A 74 16.75 -7.43 -5.56
CA GLU A 74 17.59 -8.62 -5.42
C GLU A 74 17.74 -9.43 -6.72
N PHE A 75 16.99 -9.06 -7.76
CA PHE A 75 17.06 -9.73 -9.05
C PHE A 75 18.39 -9.44 -9.76
N ASN A 76 19.11 -10.49 -10.13
CA ASN A 76 20.43 -10.40 -10.77
C ASN A 76 20.44 -10.80 -12.25
N GLY A 77 19.27 -11.06 -12.85
CA GLY A 77 19.13 -11.49 -14.24
C GLY A 77 18.78 -12.97 -14.40
N THR A 78 19.24 -13.84 -13.50
CA THR A 78 19.10 -15.31 -13.64
C THR A 78 18.51 -16.01 -12.41
N ASN A 79 18.52 -15.38 -11.23
CA ASN A 79 18.09 -15.96 -9.94
C ASN A 79 16.56 -16.12 -9.72
N HIS A 80 15.77 -16.35 -10.78
CA HIS A 80 14.31 -16.44 -10.69
C HIS A 80 13.83 -17.59 -9.78
N GLN A 81 14.51 -18.75 -9.79
CA GLN A 81 14.14 -19.89 -8.94
C GLN A 81 14.45 -19.63 -7.47
N GLU A 82 15.61 -19.05 -7.18
CA GLU A 82 16.03 -18.69 -5.81
C GLU A 82 15.06 -17.68 -5.19
N LEU A 83 14.67 -16.64 -5.93
CA LEU A 83 13.70 -15.65 -5.46
C LEU A 83 12.32 -16.26 -5.25
N ALA A 84 11.89 -17.18 -6.11
CA ALA A 84 10.62 -17.89 -5.95
C ALA A 84 10.57 -18.66 -4.62
N PHE A 85 11.65 -19.39 -4.30
CA PHE A 85 11.79 -20.11 -3.04
C PHE A 85 11.84 -19.16 -1.84
N LYS A 86 12.71 -18.15 -1.89
CA LYS A 86 12.90 -17.17 -0.79
C LYS A 86 11.61 -16.44 -0.41
N TYR A 87 10.80 -16.07 -1.40
CA TYR A 87 9.59 -15.26 -1.18
C TYR A 87 8.28 -16.06 -1.21
N GLY A 88 8.35 -17.39 -1.33
CA GLY A 88 7.20 -18.28 -1.31
C GLY A 88 6.19 -18.01 -2.43
N VAL A 89 6.68 -17.78 -3.65
CA VAL A 89 5.86 -17.39 -4.81
C VAL A 89 6.21 -18.23 -6.03
N SER A 90 5.29 -18.34 -6.99
CA SER A 90 5.58 -19.11 -8.19
C SER A 90 6.66 -18.46 -9.05
N HIS A 91 7.41 -19.28 -9.77
CA HIS A 91 8.46 -18.85 -10.70
C HIS A 91 7.91 -17.90 -11.79
N GLN A 92 6.73 -18.21 -12.34
CA GLN A 92 6.00 -17.35 -13.28
C GLN A 92 5.67 -15.97 -12.69
N TRP A 93 5.42 -15.91 -11.38
CA TRP A 93 5.11 -14.65 -10.70
C TRP A 93 6.36 -13.77 -10.52
N ILE A 94 7.54 -14.36 -10.27
CA ILE A 94 8.81 -13.63 -10.31
C ILE A 94 9.03 -12.97 -11.67
N TYR A 95 8.81 -13.69 -12.77
CA TYR A 95 8.90 -13.11 -14.12
C TYR A 95 7.98 -11.90 -14.30
N LYS A 96 6.72 -11.98 -13.85
CA LYS A 96 5.77 -10.85 -13.94
C LYS A 96 6.23 -9.64 -13.13
N ILE A 97 6.74 -9.86 -11.91
CA ILE A 97 7.24 -8.78 -11.06
C ILE A 97 8.41 -8.05 -11.73
N VAL A 98 9.41 -8.81 -12.18
CA VAL A 98 10.65 -8.29 -12.76
C VAL A 98 10.36 -7.56 -14.08
N LYS A 99 9.50 -8.12 -14.94
CA LYS A 99 9.10 -7.48 -16.21
C LYS A 99 8.23 -6.23 -16.03
N GLY A 100 7.71 -5.97 -14.83
CA GLY A 100 6.78 -4.87 -14.59
C GLY A 100 5.42 -5.05 -15.24
N THR A 101 5.10 -6.26 -15.73
CA THR A 101 3.78 -6.58 -16.28
C THR A 101 2.79 -6.82 -15.14
N ASN A 102 2.23 -5.73 -14.63
CA ASN A 102 1.05 -5.78 -13.76
C ASN A 102 -0.16 -6.21 -14.59
N ASN A 103 -0.50 -7.51 -14.56
CA ASN A 103 -1.88 -7.92 -14.85
C ASN A 103 -2.64 -7.85 -13.53
N GLY A 104 -3.26 -6.70 -13.25
CA GLY A 104 -4.12 -6.47 -12.07
C GLY A 104 -3.95 -5.08 -11.47
#